data_AF-A0A7C5HNL1-F1
#
_entry.id   AF-A0A7C5HNL1-F1
#
_cell.length_a   1.000
_cell.length_b   1.000
_cell.length_c   1.000
_cell.angle_alpha   90.00
_cell.angle_beta   90.00
_cell.angle_gamma   90.00
#
_symmetry.space_group_name_H-M   'P 1'
#
loop_
_entity.id
_entity.type
_entity.pdbx_description
1 polymer ?
#
loop_
_entity_poly.entity_id
_entity_poly.type
_entity_poly.pdbx_seq_one_letter_code
_entity_poly.pdbx_strand_id
1 'polypeptide(L)' 'MFESVIGLEVHAQLKTRTKIFCGCSTAFGAPPNTHTCPVCLGMP' A
#
# COMPACT_ATOMS: atom_id res chain seq x y z
N MET A 1 11.43 -5.86 40.78
CA MET A 1 11.73 -6.63 39.56
C MET A 1 10.95 -5.95 38.44
N PHE A 2 11.57 -5.67 37.29
CA PHE A 2 10.90 -5.02 36.16
C PHE A 2 10.71 -6.03 35.04
N GLU A 3 9.62 -5.88 34.29
CA GLU A 3 9.27 -6.71 33.14
C GLU A 3 9.17 -5.84 31.89
N SER A 4 9.79 -6.30 30.80
CA SER A 4 9.73 -5.62 29.51
C SER A 4 8.53 -6.13 28.73
N VAL A 5 7.63 -5.23 28.34
CA VAL A 5 6.52 -5.54 27.43
C VAL A 5 6.78 -4.84 26.11
N ILE A 6 6.91 -5.63 25.04
CA ILE A 6 7.25 -5.13 23.70
C ILE A 6 6.14 -5.55 22.73
N GLY A 7 5.60 -4.59 21.98
CA GLY A 7 4.67 -4.80 20.88
C GLY A 7 5.32 -4.43 19.55
N LEU A 8 5.01 -5.17 18.50
CA LEU A 8 5.43 -4.89 17.13
C LEU A 8 4.21 -4.75 16.23
N GLU A 9 4.20 -3.71 15.40
CA GLU A 9 3.23 -3.56 14.31
C GLU A 9 3.98 -3.73 12.99
N VAL A 10 3.60 -4.72 12.21
CA VAL A 10 4.28 -5.10 10.97
C VAL A 10 3.34 -4.91 9.79
N HIS A 11 3.77 -4.18 8.78
CA HIS A 11 3.05 -4.03 7.51
C HIS A 11 3.75 -4.83 6.42
N ALA A 12 2.99 -5.66 5.70
CA ALA A 12 3.48 -6.45 4.58
C ALA A 12 2.65 -6.17 3.32
N GLN A 13 3.31 -5.76 2.24
CA GLN A 13 2.65 -5.52 0.96
C GLN A 13 2.31 -6.83 0.26
N LEU A 14 1.03 -7.04 -0.07
CA LEU A 14 0.60 -8.20 -0.85
C LEU A 14 1.15 -8.12 -2.29
N LYS A 15 1.60 -9.25 -2.83
CA LYS A 15 2.12 -9.37 -4.22
C LYS A 15 0.98 -9.49 -5.25
N THR A 16 -0.03 -8.64 -5.15
CA THR A 16 -1.11 -8.55 -6.17
C THR A 16 -0.62 -7.80 -7.39
N ARG A 17 -1.26 -7.98 -8.55
CA ARG A 17 -0.97 -7.19 -9.76
C ARG A 17 -1.68 -5.84 -9.79
N THR A 18 -2.81 -5.72 -9.06
CA THR A 18 -3.64 -4.52 -8.97
C THR A 18 -3.76 -4.04 -7.53
N LYS A 19 -4.07 -2.76 -7.35
CA LYS A 19 -4.39 -2.18 -6.03
C LYS A 19 -5.66 -2.83 -5.45
N ILE A 20 -5.82 -2.71 -4.13
CA ILE A 20 -6.92 -3.35 -3.39
C ILE A 20 -8.32 -2.81 -3.78
N PHE A 21 -8.43 -1.52 -4.11
CA PHE A 21 -9.72 -0.87 -4.43
C PHE A 21 -9.85 -0.39 -5.89
N CYS A 22 -8.87 -0.65 -6.75
CA CYS A 22 -8.95 -0.27 -8.16
C CYS A 22 -8.00 -1.12 -9.03
N GLY A 23 -8.19 -1.07 -10.35
CA GLY A 23 -7.37 -1.82 -11.31
C GLY A 23 -5.96 -1.29 -11.58
N CYS A 24 -5.50 -0.26 -10.87
CA CYS A 24 -4.16 0.30 -11.09
C CYS A 24 -3.06 -0.69 -10.69
N SER A 25 -1.94 -0.70 -11.43
CA SER A 25 -0.79 -1.56 -11.16
C SER A 25 -0.11 -1.26 -9.82
N THR A 26 0.39 -2.30 -9.17
CA THR A 26 1.23 -2.27 -7.95
C THR A 26 2.74 -2.37 -8.27
N ALA A 27 3.11 -2.42 -9.54
CA ALA A 27 4.50 -2.60 -9.96
C ALA A 27 5.37 -1.40 -9.53
N PHE A 28 6.60 -1.71 -9.12
CA PHE A 28 7.60 -0.73 -8.69
C PHE A 28 8.26 -0.03 -9.89
N GLY A 29 8.75 1.20 -9.67
CA GLY A 29 9.62 1.91 -10.62
C GLY A 29 8.92 2.71 -11.72
N ALA A 30 7.59 2.86 -11.68
CA ALA A 30 6.87 3.68 -12.65
C ALA A 30 7.09 5.19 -12.41
N PRO A 31 7.01 6.04 -13.46
CA PRO A 31 7.11 7.50 -13.28
C PRO A 31 6.00 8.04 -12.36
N PRO A 32 6.18 9.23 -11.76
CA PRO A 32 5.20 9.83 -10.88
C PRO A 32 3.81 9.93 -11.51
N ASN A 33 2.77 9.56 -10.75
CA ASN A 33 1.35 9.65 -11.15
C ASN A 33 0.97 8.88 -12.44
N THR A 34 1.68 7.79 -12.75
CA THR A 34 1.34 6.93 -13.91
C THR A 34 0.43 5.75 -13.55
N HIS A 35 0.58 5.18 -12.35
CA HIS A 35 -0.29 4.11 -11.84
C HIS A 35 -1.43 4.66 -10.98
N THR A 36 -2.19 5.61 -11.53
CA THR A 36 -3.27 6.30 -10.82
C THR A 36 -4.57 6.34 -11.62
N CYS A 37 -5.70 6.44 -10.91
CA CYS A 37 -7.03 6.61 -11.46
C CYS A 37 -7.88 7.43 -10.47
N PRO A 38 -9.08 7.89 -10.85
CA PRO A 38 -9.95 8.67 -9.97
C PRO A 38 -10.17 8.03 -8.58
N VAL A 39 -10.32 6.72 -8.51
CA VAL A 39 -10.54 5.99 -7.24
C VAL A 39 -9.34 6.14 -6.29
N CYS A 40 -8.13 5.83 -6.73
CA CYS A 40 -6.95 5.93 -5.85
C CYS A 40 -6.42 7.36 -5.70
N LEU A 41 -6.96 8.32 -6.46
CA LEU A 41 -6.73 9.74 -6.28
C LEU A 41 -7.77 10.40 -5.37
N GLY A 42 -8.82 9.68 -4.96
CA GLY A 42 -9.90 10.24 -4.15
C GLY A 42 -10.68 11.33 -4.87
N MET A 43 -10.84 11.23 -6.19
CA MET A 43 -11.64 12.15 -6.98
C MET A 43 -13.14 11.94 -6.70
N PRO A 44 -13.96 13.01 -6.76
CA PRO A 44 -15.41 12.92 -6.62
C PRO A 44 -16.07 12.14 -7.75
#